data_AF-A0A918BPT8-F1
#
_entry.id   AF-A0A918BPT8-F1
#
_cell.length_a   1.000
_cell.length_b   1.000
_cell.length_c   1.000
_cell.angle_alpha   90.00
_cell.angle_beta   90.00
_cell.angle_gamma   90.00
#
_symmetry.space_group_name_H-M   'P 1'
#
loop_
_entity.id
_entity.type
_entity.pdbx_description
1 polymer ?
#
loop_
_entity_poly.entity_id
_entity_poly.type
_entity_poly.pdbx_seq_one_letter_code
_entity_poly.pdbx_strand_id
1 'polypeptide(L)'
;MPAQEAGGARLPWVRGFARWPSRDSPKAEGKALRERVRRAAHAELTLDAGRPDAVAAVEASNRGRIPELMPLRVGRMAATPFAFLRGSAGLMAYDLVRTPMTGIGAQICGDAHAGNFGLYGDARGGLVIDLNDFDETVHGPWEWDLKRLATSLVLAGREAGASEHRCREAAHDAAGAYRRTMRLLAKLPALDAWNAIADEELVSHTDAHDLLGTLGRVQEKARANTSGRFAARSTRVLDDGTRRFVAAPPVLRRIPDTEAAAVAVSLEEYLGTLPEDRLPLLARHAVHDVAFRVVGTGSVGTRSYVVLLLDHRGEALVLQVKEARPSVLVPHLGKAGFDVPEVSHEGRRVVLGQKRMQVVSDNLLGWTTVGGLPFQVRQFRNRKGSVDPAELATDQIDDYARMTGALLARAHSHSADPRLVAGYCGKSEELDEAVASFAVACADRTEADHAELVTAVREGRVAAEQGV
;
A
#
# COMPACT_ATOMS: atom_id res chain seq x y z
N MET A 1 -25.01 -48.82 -1.84
CA MET A 1 -24.19 -49.48 -2.90
C MET A 1 -24.67 -48.92 -4.23
N PRO A 2 -23.80 -48.42 -5.13
CA PRO A 2 -22.39 -48.78 -5.30
C PRO A 2 -21.42 -47.61 -5.03
N ALA A 3 -20.41 -47.81 -4.19
CA ALA A 3 -19.03 -48.13 -4.59
C ALA A 3 -18.26 -46.89 -5.11
N GLN A 4 -17.74 -46.07 -4.19
CA GLN A 4 -16.70 -45.08 -4.50
C GLN A 4 -15.39 -45.52 -3.87
N GLU A 5 -14.65 -46.25 -4.69
CA GLU A 5 -13.19 -46.39 -4.73
C GLU A 5 -12.44 -46.27 -3.40
N ALA A 6 -12.19 -47.45 -2.82
CA ALA A 6 -11.08 -47.70 -1.91
C ALA A 6 -9.74 -47.42 -2.61
N GLY A 7 -9.31 -46.16 -2.58
CA GLY A 7 -7.92 -45.73 -2.77
C GLY A 7 -7.46 -45.04 -1.47
N GLY A 8 -7.25 -45.83 -0.42
CA GLY A 8 -7.19 -45.38 0.97
C GLY A 8 -6.00 -44.50 1.31
N ALA A 9 -6.23 -43.19 1.43
CA ALA A 9 -5.32 -42.32 2.18
C ALA A 9 -5.44 -42.63 3.68
N ARG A 10 -4.30 -42.85 4.37
CA ARG A 10 -4.24 -43.09 5.83
C ARG A 10 -4.93 -41.99 6.64
N LEU A 11 -4.91 -40.75 6.15
CA LEU A 11 -5.46 -39.58 6.81
C LEU A 11 -6.55 -38.93 5.95
N PRO A 12 -7.65 -38.47 6.57
CA PRO A 12 -8.65 -37.67 5.85
C PRO A 12 -8.06 -36.31 5.47
N TRP A 13 -8.58 -35.72 4.40
CA TRP A 13 -8.29 -34.33 4.10
C TRP A 13 -8.99 -33.41 5.11
N VAL A 14 -8.24 -32.48 5.69
CA VAL A 14 -8.76 -31.47 6.61
C VAL A 14 -8.97 -30.16 5.85
N ARG A 15 -10.17 -29.59 5.93
CA ARG A 15 -10.50 -28.31 5.32
C ARG A 15 -9.51 -27.23 5.80
N GLY A 16 -8.95 -26.47 4.86
CA GLY A 16 -7.94 -25.45 5.13
C GLY A 16 -6.49 -25.92 4.91
N PHE A 17 -6.26 -27.22 4.72
CA PHE A 17 -4.94 -27.77 4.42
C PHE A 17 -4.85 -28.26 2.97
N ALA A 18 -3.63 -28.35 2.43
CA ALA A 18 -3.39 -28.88 1.09
C ALA A 18 -3.80 -30.36 1.00
N ARG A 19 -4.24 -30.79 -0.19
CA ARG A 19 -4.56 -32.20 -0.47
C ARG A 19 -3.30 -33.00 -0.81
N TRP A 20 -3.27 -34.27 -0.38
CA TRP A 20 -2.21 -35.23 -0.72
C TRP A 20 -2.79 -36.49 -1.37
N PRO A 21 -2.21 -36.98 -2.49
CA PRO A 21 -1.19 -36.31 -3.30
C PRO A 21 -1.74 -35.05 -3.98
N SER A 22 -0.86 -34.10 -4.31
CA SER A 22 -1.25 -32.90 -5.09
C SER A 22 -1.77 -33.36 -6.45
N ARG A 23 -3.04 -33.06 -6.75
CA ARG A 23 -3.67 -33.44 -8.04
C ARG A 23 -3.43 -32.39 -9.12
N ASP A 24 -3.34 -31.13 -8.73
CA ASP A 24 -3.15 -30.00 -9.63
C ASP A 24 -1.68 -29.56 -9.66
N SER A 25 -1.24 -29.07 -10.82
CA SER A 25 0.05 -28.40 -10.97
C SER A 25 -0.22 -26.92 -11.21
N PRO A 26 -0.19 -26.07 -10.16
CA PRO A 26 -0.43 -24.63 -10.31
C PRO A 26 0.48 -24.00 -11.37
N LYS A 27 1.72 -24.51 -11.50
CA LYS A 27 2.65 -24.10 -12.55
C LYS A 27 2.15 -24.41 -13.97
N ALA A 28 1.55 -25.58 -14.18
CA ALA A 28 0.97 -25.96 -15.46
C ALA A 28 -0.30 -25.15 -15.76
N GLU A 29 -1.15 -24.94 -14.76
CA GLU A 29 -2.33 -24.06 -14.85
C GLU A 29 -1.94 -22.64 -15.27
N GLY A 30 -0.97 -22.04 -14.58
CA GLY A 30 -0.47 -20.71 -14.93
C GLY A 30 0.11 -20.65 -16.34
N LYS A 31 0.81 -21.71 -16.76
CA LYS A 31 1.31 -21.82 -18.14
C LYS A 31 0.16 -21.90 -19.15
N ALA A 32 -0.90 -22.62 -18.87
CA ALA A 32 -2.06 -22.74 -19.76
C ALA A 32 -2.80 -21.41 -19.96
N LEU A 33 -2.81 -20.53 -18.96
CA LEU A 33 -3.43 -19.20 -19.06
C LEU A 33 -2.85 -18.33 -20.19
N ARG A 34 -1.63 -18.61 -20.65
CA ARG A 34 -0.98 -17.88 -21.76
C ARG A 34 -1.70 -18.01 -23.09
N GLU A 35 -2.50 -19.07 -23.26
CA GLU A 35 -3.31 -19.29 -24.46
C GLU A 35 -4.51 -18.34 -24.50
N ARG A 36 -5.05 -17.99 -23.33
CA ARG A 36 -6.18 -17.05 -23.18
C ARG A 36 -5.71 -15.61 -23.09
N VAL A 37 -4.64 -15.37 -22.32
CA VAL A 37 -4.08 -14.04 -22.08
C VAL A 37 -2.59 -14.09 -22.37
N ARG A 38 -2.22 -13.74 -23.61
CA ARG A 38 -0.82 -13.67 -24.03
C ARG A 38 -0.09 -12.62 -23.21
N ARG A 39 1.19 -12.86 -22.87
CA ARG A 39 2.00 -11.90 -22.10
C ARG A 39 2.11 -10.55 -22.82
N ALA A 40 2.38 -10.58 -24.12
CA ALA A 40 2.47 -9.37 -24.95
C ALA A 40 1.19 -8.50 -24.93
N ALA A 41 0.01 -9.08 -24.67
CA ALA A 41 -1.23 -8.32 -24.60
C ALA A 41 -1.24 -7.31 -23.44
N HIS A 42 -0.42 -7.51 -22.41
CA HIS A 42 -0.30 -6.56 -21.30
C HIS A 42 0.25 -5.19 -21.70
N ALA A 43 0.78 -5.03 -22.92
CA ALA A 43 1.25 -3.75 -23.45
C ALA A 43 0.13 -2.77 -23.80
N GLU A 44 -1.10 -3.27 -23.99
CA GLU A 44 -2.20 -2.48 -24.49
C GLU A 44 -2.88 -1.68 -23.37
N LEU A 45 -2.99 -0.36 -23.57
CA LEU A 45 -3.85 0.53 -22.80
C LEU A 45 -4.98 1.01 -23.72
N THR A 46 -6.18 0.48 -23.53
CA THR A 46 -7.37 0.92 -24.27
C THR A 46 -8.22 1.83 -23.40
N LEU A 47 -8.38 3.07 -23.83
CA LEU A 47 -9.23 4.06 -23.16
C LEU A 47 -10.65 3.96 -23.69
N ASP A 48 -11.61 4.05 -22.78
CA ASP A 48 -13.03 3.99 -23.06
C ASP A 48 -13.61 5.39 -23.30
N ALA A 49 -14.57 5.53 -24.21
CA ALA A 49 -15.24 6.81 -24.48
C ALA A 49 -16.04 7.32 -23.27
N GLY A 50 -16.48 6.40 -22.38
CA GLY A 50 -17.15 6.73 -21.12
C GLY A 50 -16.20 6.99 -19.94
N ARG A 51 -14.88 7.03 -20.17
CA ARG A 51 -13.90 7.32 -19.11
C ARG A 51 -14.16 8.71 -18.51
N PRO A 52 -14.28 8.85 -17.18
CA PRO A 52 -14.42 10.16 -16.57
C PRO A 52 -13.17 11.01 -16.82
N ASP A 53 -13.37 12.30 -16.99
CA ASP A 53 -12.27 13.26 -17.05
C ASP A 53 -11.57 13.41 -15.69
N ALA A 54 -10.38 14.02 -15.69
CA ALA A 54 -9.56 14.13 -14.49
C ALA A 54 -10.26 14.90 -13.35
N VAL A 55 -11.02 15.95 -13.70
CA VAL A 55 -11.72 16.80 -12.74
C VAL A 55 -12.88 16.03 -12.10
N ALA A 56 -13.73 15.41 -12.90
CA ALA A 56 -14.85 14.60 -12.46
C ALA A 56 -14.38 13.44 -11.56
N ALA A 57 -13.25 12.80 -11.90
CA ALA A 57 -12.65 11.76 -11.07
C ALA A 57 -12.16 12.30 -9.72
N VAL A 58 -11.50 13.45 -9.71
CA VAL A 58 -11.04 14.12 -8.47
C VAL A 58 -12.23 14.52 -7.59
N GLU A 59 -13.26 15.13 -8.16
CA GLU A 59 -14.49 15.52 -7.46
C GLU A 59 -15.24 14.31 -6.88
N ALA A 60 -15.37 13.24 -7.67
CA ALA A 60 -15.97 12.00 -7.21
C ALA A 60 -15.20 11.41 -6.01
N SER A 61 -13.87 11.45 -6.06
CA SER A 61 -13.00 10.99 -4.97
C SER A 61 -13.01 11.90 -3.73
N ASN A 62 -13.47 13.16 -3.86
CA ASN A 62 -13.61 14.13 -2.77
C ASN A 62 -14.90 13.94 -1.97
N ARG A 63 -15.93 13.27 -2.51
CA ARG A 63 -17.21 13.08 -1.82
C ARG A 63 -17.01 12.42 -0.45
N GLY A 64 -17.62 12.99 0.59
CA GLY A 64 -17.54 12.50 1.98
C GLY A 64 -16.21 12.80 2.70
N ARG A 65 -15.26 13.51 2.08
CA ARG A 65 -14.07 14.04 2.77
C ARG A 65 -14.41 15.37 3.46
N ILE A 66 -13.53 15.81 4.36
CA ILE A 66 -13.59 17.09 5.08
C ILE A 66 -13.46 18.24 4.06
N PRO A 67 -14.53 19.02 3.79
CA PRO A 67 -14.56 20.00 2.69
C PRO A 67 -13.43 21.03 2.74
N GLU A 68 -13.06 21.50 3.94
CA GLU A 68 -12.05 22.54 4.15
C GLU A 68 -10.64 22.10 3.73
N LEU A 69 -10.41 20.78 3.60
CA LEU A 69 -9.12 20.21 3.20
C LEU A 69 -9.08 19.85 1.71
N MET A 70 -10.17 20.03 0.97
CA MET A 70 -10.23 19.68 -0.47
C MET A 70 -9.30 20.55 -1.32
N PRO A 71 -9.22 21.88 -1.11
CA PRO A 71 -8.25 22.70 -1.84
C PRO A 71 -6.80 22.23 -1.61
N LEU A 72 -6.44 21.88 -0.37
CA LEU A 72 -5.11 21.33 -0.06
C LEU A 72 -4.85 20.00 -0.79
N ARG A 73 -5.86 19.12 -0.86
CA ARG A 73 -5.74 17.85 -1.60
C ARG A 73 -5.49 18.09 -3.09
N VAL A 74 -6.31 18.94 -3.71
CA VAL A 74 -6.19 19.27 -5.13
C VAL A 74 -4.85 19.94 -5.40
N GLY A 75 -4.40 20.84 -4.53
CA GLY A 75 -3.09 21.48 -4.58
C GLY A 75 -1.95 20.47 -4.69
N ARG A 76 -1.92 19.51 -3.76
CA ARG A 76 -0.90 18.44 -3.76
C ARG A 76 -0.99 17.53 -4.99
N MET A 77 -2.19 17.25 -5.47
CA MET A 77 -2.37 16.45 -6.70
C MET A 77 -1.94 17.21 -7.95
N ALA A 78 -2.12 18.53 -7.97
CA ALA A 78 -1.72 19.41 -9.07
C ALA A 78 -0.21 19.70 -9.09
N ALA A 79 0.52 19.41 -8.00
CA ALA A 79 1.94 19.68 -7.90
C ALA A 79 2.75 18.95 -8.98
N THR A 80 2.55 17.64 -9.16
CA THR A 80 3.27 16.83 -10.16
C THR A 80 2.41 15.68 -10.70
N PRO A 81 2.69 15.14 -11.90
CA PRO A 81 2.01 13.95 -12.43
C PRO A 81 2.12 12.73 -11.51
N PHE A 82 3.27 12.53 -10.84
CA PHE A 82 3.44 11.46 -9.87
C PHE A 82 2.53 11.64 -8.65
N ALA A 83 2.41 12.87 -8.13
CA ALA A 83 1.49 13.18 -7.04
C ALA A 83 0.01 13.02 -7.47
N PHE A 84 -0.31 13.36 -8.72
CA PHE A 84 -1.63 13.10 -9.29
C PHE A 84 -1.96 11.61 -9.32
N LEU A 85 -1.06 10.75 -9.85
CA LEU A 85 -1.25 9.30 -9.88
C LEU A 85 -1.62 8.76 -8.50
N ARG A 86 -0.85 9.16 -7.46
CA ARG A 86 -1.07 8.76 -6.06
C ARG A 86 -2.42 9.22 -5.50
N GLY A 87 -2.95 10.33 -6.00
CA GLY A 87 -4.26 10.84 -5.61
C GLY A 87 -5.43 10.26 -6.42
N SER A 88 -5.17 9.59 -7.55
CA SER A 88 -6.17 9.20 -8.54
C SER A 88 -6.27 7.68 -8.78
N ALA A 89 -6.02 6.86 -7.74
CA ALA A 89 -6.08 5.39 -7.82
C ALA A 89 -7.38 4.86 -8.48
N GLY A 90 -8.53 5.47 -8.17
CA GLY A 90 -9.82 5.09 -8.78
C GLY A 90 -9.91 5.38 -10.29
N LEU A 91 -9.23 6.42 -10.78
CA LEU A 91 -9.19 6.72 -12.22
C LEU A 91 -8.36 5.66 -12.96
N MET A 92 -7.18 5.31 -12.43
CA MET A 92 -6.39 4.23 -13.02
C MET A 92 -7.11 2.87 -12.91
N ALA A 93 -7.85 2.61 -11.83
CA ALA A 93 -8.68 1.41 -11.71
C ALA A 93 -9.75 1.32 -12.81
N TYR A 94 -10.31 2.47 -13.22
CA TYR A 94 -11.22 2.55 -14.36
C TYR A 94 -10.54 2.10 -15.65
N ASP A 95 -9.28 2.46 -15.86
CA ASP A 95 -8.52 2.05 -17.05
C ASP A 95 -8.12 0.57 -16.97
N LEU A 96 -7.63 0.13 -15.81
CA LEU A 96 -7.10 -1.22 -15.58
C LEU A 96 -8.15 -2.33 -15.76
N VAL A 97 -9.42 -2.07 -15.45
CA VAL A 97 -10.52 -3.04 -15.60
C VAL A 97 -10.72 -3.50 -17.05
N ARG A 98 -10.20 -2.74 -18.02
CA ARG A 98 -10.30 -3.04 -19.46
C ARG A 98 -9.03 -3.65 -20.02
N THR A 99 -7.97 -3.71 -19.22
CA THR A 99 -6.71 -4.34 -19.64
C THR A 99 -6.79 -5.86 -19.53
N PRO A 100 -5.92 -6.60 -20.24
CA PRO A 100 -5.89 -8.05 -20.10
C PRO A 100 -5.59 -8.47 -18.66
N MET A 101 -6.36 -9.43 -18.15
CA MET A 101 -6.27 -9.97 -16.79
C MET A 101 -6.31 -11.50 -16.85
N THR A 102 -5.39 -12.15 -16.14
CA THR A 102 -5.30 -13.61 -16.11
C THR A 102 -6.39 -14.29 -15.30
N GLY A 103 -7.05 -13.54 -14.41
CA GLY A 103 -7.96 -14.07 -13.41
C GLY A 103 -7.25 -14.66 -12.18
N ILE A 104 -5.91 -14.60 -12.12
CA ILE A 104 -5.18 -14.98 -10.91
C ILE A 104 -5.42 -13.90 -9.85
N GLY A 105 -6.04 -14.31 -8.73
CA GLY A 105 -6.28 -13.41 -7.60
C GLY A 105 -5.11 -13.35 -6.62
N ALA A 106 -4.81 -12.16 -6.14
CA ALA A 106 -3.95 -11.89 -4.99
C ALA A 106 -4.65 -10.89 -4.06
N GLN A 107 -4.25 -10.85 -2.79
CA GLN A 107 -4.44 -9.66 -1.98
C GLN A 107 -3.51 -8.58 -2.57
N ILE A 108 -4.11 -7.56 -3.17
CA ILE A 108 -3.42 -6.42 -3.75
C ILE A 108 -3.42 -5.26 -2.75
N CYS A 109 -2.39 -4.42 -2.80
CA CYS A 109 -2.29 -3.17 -2.07
C CYS A 109 -3.31 -2.17 -2.63
N GLY A 110 -3.52 -2.20 -3.95
CA GLY A 110 -4.48 -1.35 -4.64
C GLY A 110 -3.96 0.05 -4.97
N ASP A 111 -2.95 0.50 -4.24
CA ASP A 111 -2.20 1.73 -4.50
C ASP A 111 -0.68 1.45 -4.54
N ALA A 112 -0.29 0.37 -5.21
CA ALA A 112 1.13 0.03 -5.37
C ALA A 112 1.83 1.05 -6.27
N HIS A 113 2.66 1.91 -5.66
CA HIS A 113 3.44 2.93 -6.37
C HIS A 113 4.83 3.08 -5.75
N ALA A 114 5.78 3.68 -6.47
CA ALA A 114 7.17 3.80 -6.07
C ALA A 114 7.34 4.45 -4.67
N GLY A 115 6.53 5.46 -4.33
CA GLY A 115 6.54 6.09 -3.00
C GLY A 115 5.80 5.32 -1.88
N ASN A 116 5.27 4.12 -2.14
CA ASN A 116 4.51 3.32 -1.17
C ASN A 116 5.37 2.24 -0.49
N PHE A 117 6.68 2.26 -0.71
CA PHE A 117 7.63 1.37 -0.05
C PHE A 117 8.42 2.15 1.00
N GLY A 118 8.78 1.49 2.10
CA GLY A 118 9.59 2.13 3.11
C GLY A 118 9.88 1.27 4.32
N LEU A 119 10.63 1.86 5.23
CA LEU A 119 11.11 1.23 6.44
C LEU A 119 10.15 1.43 7.61
N TYR A 120 9.99 0.40 8.43
CA TYR A 120 9.33 0.49 9.72
C TYR A 120 9.96 -0.48 10.72
N GLY A 121 9.68 -0.25 12.01
CA GLY A 121 10.18 -1.10 13.08
C GLY A 121 9.42 -2.41 13.22
N ASP A 122 10.11 -3.53 13.39
CA ASP A 122 9.50 -4.77 13.88
C ASP A 122 9.29 -4.74 15.41
N ALA A 123 8.65 -5.78 15.94
CA ALA A 123 8.39 -5.92 17.37
C ALA A 123 9.66 -6.04 18.25
N ARG A 124 10.81 -6.37 17.67
CA ARG A 124 12.12 -6.50 18.35
C ARG A 124 12.98 -5.24 18.16
N GLY A 125 12.52 -4.26 17.39
CA GLY A 125 13.30 -3.09 17.04
C GLY A 125 14.32 -3.32 15.91
N GLY A 126 14.14 -4.33 15.06
CA GLY A 126 14.72 -4.36 13.71
C GLY A 126 14.06 -3.34 12.79
N LEU A 127 14.66 -3.07 11.63
CA LEU A 127 14.02 -2.30 10.56
C LEU A 127 13.72 -3.25 9.40
N VAL A 128 12.50 -3.18 8.87
CA VAL A 128 12.06 -3.97 7.72
C VAL A 128 11.63 -3.01 6.61
N ILE A 129 11.97 -3.33 5.36
CA ILE A 129 11.46 -2.63 4.18
C ILE A 129 10.29 -3.40 3.56
N ASP A 130 9.15 -2.73 3.41
CA ASP A 130 7.95 -3.31 2.80
C ASP A 130 7.00 -2.20 2.27
N LEU A 131 5.86 -2.60 1.72
CA LEU A 131 4.74 -1.72 1.41
C LEU A 131 4.19 -1.05 2.70
N ASN A 132 3.68 0.19 2.61
CA ASN A 132 3.31 0.99 3.78
C ASN A 132 1.84 1.43 3.86
N ASP A 133 1.18 1.63 2.73
CA ASP A 133 -0.20 2.11 2.64
C ASP A 133 -1.09 1.03 2.03
N PHE A 134 -2.18 0.74 2.73
CA PHE A 134 -3.11 -0.36 2.44
C PHE A 134 -4.56 0.12 2.47
N ASP A 135 -4.81 1.44 2.43
CA ASP A 135 -6.17 2.00 2.39
C ASP A 135 -7.02 1.34 1.28
N GLU A 136 -6.39 1.00 0.16
CA GLU A 136 -7.04 0.43 -1.04
C GLU A 136 -6.97 -1.11 -1.12
N THR A 137 -6.50 -1.79 -0.07
CA THR A 137 -6.21 -3.23 -0.18
C THR A 137 -7.47 -4.09 -0.36
N VAL A 138 -7.47 -4.94 -1.37
CA VAL A 138 -8.59 -5.82 -1.73
C VAL A 138 -8.07 -7.12 -2.33
N HIS A 139 -8.93 -8.15 -2.44
CA HIS A 139 -8.60 -9.29 -3.29
C HIS A 139 -8.91 -8.93 -4.74
N GLY A 140 -7.95 -9.10 -5.64
CA GLY A 140 -8.08 -8.69 -7.02
C GLY A 140 -6.94 -9.18 -7.92
N PRO A 141 -6.91 -8.71 -9.18
CA PRO A 141 -5.90 -9.10 -10.16
C PRO A 141 -4.53 -8.53 -9.78
N TRP A 142 -3.54 -9.40 -9.64
CA TRP A 142 -2.17 -9.03 -9.29
C TRP A 142 -1.52 -8.09 -10.32
N GLU A 143 -2.00 -8.11 -11.56
CA GLU A 143 -1.50 -7.27 -12.65
C GLU A 143 -1.76 -5.78 -12.40
N TRP A 144 -2.80 -5.42 -11.65
CA TRP A 144 -3.14 -4.03 -11.37
C TRP A 144 -2.07 -3.33 -10.55
N ASP A 145 -1.62 -3.97 -9.47
CA ASP A 145 -0.54 -3.45 -8.64
C ASP A 145 0.79 -3.38 -9.41
N LEU A 146 1.11 -4.40 -10.22
CA LEU A 146 2.36 -4.39 -10.98
C LEU A 146 2.37 -3.27 -12.05
N LYS A 147 1.27 -3.12 -12.79
CA LYS A 147 1.11 -2.06 -13.78
C LYS A 147 1.16 -0.68 -13.14
N ARG A 148 0.49 -0.49 -12.01
CA ARG A 148 0.52 0.77 -11.25
C ARG A 148 1.91 1.12 -10.73
N LEU A 149 2.63 0.13 -10.19
CA LEU A 149 4.01 0.32 -9.75
C LEU A 149 4.90 0.74 -10.93
N ALA A 150 4.84 0.00 -12.04
CA ALA A 150 5.64 0.29 -13.23
C ALA A 150 5.35 1.70 -13.79
N THR A 151 4.08 2.10 -13.93
CA THR A 151 3.70 3.46 -14.33
C THR A 151 4.25 4.52 -13.39
N SER A 152 4.18 4.26 -12.08
CA SER A 152 4.66 5.23 -11.09
C SER A 152 6.18 5.45 -11.13
N LEU A 153 6.96 4.43 -11.54
CA LEU A 153 8.41 4.53 -11.72
C LEU A 153 8.75 5.38 -12.96
N VAL A 154 7.98 5.27 -14.04
CA VAL A 154 8.14 6.15 -15.22
C VAL A 154 7.92 7.61 -14.82
N LEU A 155 6.82 7.91 -14.13
CA LEU A 155 6.50 9.27 -13.69
C LEU A 155 7.54 9.84 -12.72
N ALA A 156 7.97 9.03 -11.75
CA ALA A 156 9.03 9.43 -10.81
C ALA A 156 10.36 9.71 -11.53
N GLY A 157 10.72 8.88 -12.51
CA GLY A 157 11.94 9.07 -13.31
C GLY A 157 11.89 10.34 -14.14
N ARG A 158 10.76 10.62 -14.78
CA ARG A 158 10.56 11.88 -15.53
C ARG A 158 10.67 13.09 -14.60
N GLU A 159 10.08 13.02 -13.41
CA GLU A 159 10.18 14.08 -12.40
C GLU A 159 11.62 14.29 -11.91
N ALA A 160 12.37 13.20 -11.73
CA ALA A 160 13.80 13.24 -11.39
C ALA A 160 14.72 13.66 -12.54
N GLY A 161 14.18 13.92 -13.75
CA GLY A 161 14.95 14.31 -14.93
C GLY A 161 15.70 13.16 -15.63
N ALA A 162 15.28 11.91 -15.40
CA ALA A 162 15.80 10.76 -16.14
C ALA A 162 15.33 10.78 -17.61
N SER A 163 16.10 10.12 -18.50
CA SER A 163 15.71 9.97 -19.90
C SER A 163 14.54 8.99 -20.05
N GLU A 164 13.75 9.13 -21.12
CA GLU A 164 12.67 8.19 -21.45
C GLU A 164 13.13 6.73 -21.51
N HIS A 165 14.35 6.50 -21.99
CA HIS A 165 14.95 5.17 -21.99
C HIS A 165 15.11 4.60 -20.58
N ARG A 166 15.66 5.39 -19.64
CA ARG A 166 15.83 4.98 -18.24
C ARG A 166 14.49 4.81 -17.51
N CYS A 167 13.52 5.69 -17.78
CA CYS A 167 12.18 5.55 -17.21
C CYS A 167 11.52 4.23 -17.64
N ARG A 168 11.62 3.90 -18.94
CA ARG A 168 11.12 2.63 -19.48
C ARG A 168 11.90 1.43 -18.92
N GLU A 169 13.21 1.55 -18.80
CA GLU A 169 14.09 0.52 -18.22
C GLU A 169 13.71 0.23 -16.76
N ALA A 170 13.46 1.26 -15.94
CA ALA A 170 12.98 1.08 -14.58
C ALA A 170 11.64 0.31 -14.53
N ALA A 171 10.68 0.65 -15.40
CA ALA A 171 9.42 -0.10 -15.48
C ALA A 171 9.62 -1.57 -15.90
N HIS A 172 10.50 -1.82 -16.88
CA HIS A 172 10.90 -3.16 -17.31
C HIS A 172 11.53 -3.95 -16.15
N ASP A 173 12.45 -3.32 -15.42
CA ASP A 173 13.20 -3.92 -14.33
C ASP A 173 12.34 -4.26 -13.12
N ALA A 174 11.34 -3.44 -12.79
CA ALA A 174 10.34 -3.77 -11.77
C ALA A 174 9.56 -5.03 -12.15
N ALA A 175 9.08 -5.12 -13.40
CA ALA A 175 8.35 -6.30 -13.88
C ALA A 175 9.24 -7.55 -13.94
N GLY A 176 10.49 -7.40 -14.38
CA GLY A 176 11.49 -8.47 -14.41
C GLY A 176 11.84 -8.97 -13.01
N ALA A 177 12.07 -8.07 -12.05
CA ALA A 177 12.33 -8.43 -10.66
C ALA A 177 11.12 -9.13 -10.01
N TYR A 178 9.91 -8.65 -10.28
CA TYR A 178 8.68 -9.31 -9.85
C TYR A 178 8.61 -10.75 -10.37
N ARG A 179 8.80 -10.95 -11.69
CA ARG A 179 8.80 -12.27 -12.34
C ARG A 179 9.88 -13.19 -11.78
N ARG A 180 11.12 -12.70 -11.63
CA ARG A 180 12.25 -13.48 -11.09
C ARG A 180 11.99 -13.90 -9.65
N THR A 181 11.46 -13.00 -8.83
CA THR A 181 11.13 -13.26 -7.42
C THR A 181 10.01 -14.30 -7.29
N MET A 182 8.92 -14.19 -8.06
CA MET A 182 7.86 -15.21 -8.07
C MET A 182 8.40 -16.60 -8.40
N ARG A 183 9.35 -16.70 -9.33
CA ARG A 183 9.99 -17.98 -9.69
C ARG A 183 10.93 -18.51 -8.62
N LEU A 184 11.60 -17.63 -7.87
CA LEU A 184 12.42 -18.01 -6.73
C LEU A 184 11.52 -18.61 -5.65
N LEU A 185 10.48 -17.87 -5.23
CA LEU A 185 9.51 -18.28 -4.22
C LEU A 185 8.80 -19.60 -4.60
N ALA A 186 8.48 -19.79 -5.88
CA ALA A 186 7.87 -21.03 -6.39
C ALA A 186 8.73 -22.29 -6.23
N LYS A 187 10.04 -22.16 -5.97
CA LYS A 187 10.97 -23.29 -5.77
C LYS A 187 11.26 -23.56 -4.30
N LEU A 188 10.92 -22.62 -3.41
CA LEU A 188 11.17 -22.77 -1.98
C LEU A 188 10.08 -23.62 -1.33
N PRO A 189 10.40 -24.30 -0.20
CA PRO A 189 9.38 -24.82 0.70
C PRO A 189 8.40 -23.72 1.12
N ALA A 190 7.14 -24.07 1.36
CA ALA A 190 6.07 -23.09 1.62
C ALA A 190 6.38 -22.16 2.81
N LEU A 191 7.01 -22.69 3.87
CA LEU A 191 7.38 -21.90 5.05
C LEU A 191 8.53 -20.93 4.76
N ASP A 192 9.48 -21.33 3.92
CA ASP A 192 10.62 -20.49 3.53
C ASP A 192 10.16 -19.38 2.58
N ALA A 193 9.27 -19.70 1.64
CA ALA A 193 8.63 -18.71 0.77
C ALA A 193 7.82 -17.69 1.58
N TRP A 194 7.09 -18.14 2.61
CA TRP A 194 6.29 -17.27 3.48
C TRP A 194 7.14 -16.34 4.34
N ASN A 195 8.27 -16.84 4.85
CA ASN A 195 9.16 -16.07 5.71
C ASN A 195 10.33 -15.44 4.95
N ALA A 196 10.26 -15.34 3.63
CA ALA A 196 11.29 -14.67 2.83
C ALA A 196 11.29 -13.17 3.15
N ILE A 197 12.03 -12.77 4.19
CA ILE A 197 12.18 -11.35 4.55
C ILE A 197 13.02 -10.67 3.47
N ALA A 198 12.66 -9.44 3.11
CA ALA A 198 13.62 -8.58 2.43
C ALA A 198 14.63 -8.08 3.46
N ASP A 199 15.55 -8.94 3.81
CA ASP A 199 16.83 -8.50 4.36
C ASP A 199 17.71 -7.98 3.22
N GLU A 200 18.88 -7.44 3.58
CA GLU A 200 19.95 -7.11 2.62
C GLU A 200 20.18 -8.21 1.58
N GLU A 201 19.89 -9.48 1.90
CA GLU A 201 19.98 -10.61 0.96
C GLU A 201 19.05 -10.50 -0.25
N LEU A 202 17.79 -10.06 -0.09
CA LEU A 202 16.86 -9.93 -1.23
C LEU A 202 17.22 -8.70 -2.08
N VAL A 203 17.74 -7.64 -1.46
CA VAL A 203 18.29 -6.45 -2.12
C VAL A 203 19.61 -6.77 -2.84
N SER A 204 20.43 -7.66 -2.27
CA SER A 204 21.67 -8.14 -2.89
C SER A 204 21.42 -9.01 -4.13
N HIS A 205 20.30 -9.74 -4.17
CA HIS A 205 19.87 -10.49 -5.34
C HIS A 205 19.27 -9.63 -6.45
N THR A 206 18.97 -8.36 -6.17
CA THR A 206 18.46 -7.42 -7.18
C THR A 206 19.56 -6.61 -7.86
N ASP A 207 20.84 -6.88 -7.59
CA ASP A 207 21.98 -6.09 -8.10
C ASP A 207 21.79 -4.58 -7.84
N ALA A 208 21.22 -4.22 -6.69
CA ALA A 208 20.87 -2.83 -6.32
C ALA A 208 21.99 -2.15 -5.53
N HIS A 209 23.21 -2.17 -6.07
CA HIS A 209 24.42 -1.76 -5.36
C HIS A 209 24.49 -0.24 -5.12
N ASP A 210 23.98 0.56 -6.03
CA ASP A 210 24.07 2.03 -5.98
C ASP A 210 23.01 2.63 -5.03
N LEU A 211 21.96 1.86 -4.71
CA LEU A 211 20.91 2.25 -3.77
C LEU A 211 21.31 2.12 -2.28
N LEU A 212 22.34 1.35 -1.95
CA LEU A 212 22.73 1.04 -0.56
C LEU A 212 23.00 2.29 0.29
N GLY A 213 23.71 3.28 -0.27
CA GLY A 213 23.98 4.54 0.43
C GLY A 213 22.72 5.36 0.72
N THR A 214 21.75 5.34 -0.20
CA THR A 214 20.45 5.99 0.01
C THR A 214 19.63 5.25 1.06
N LEU A 215 19.59 3.92 1.03
CA LEU A 215 18.92 3.12 2.06
C LEU A 215 19.55 3.33 3.45
N GLY A 216 20.87 3.44 3.56
CA GLY A 216 21.55 3.76 4.82
C GLY A 216 21.07 5.08 5.43
N ARG A 217 20.98 6.14 4.63
CA ARG A 217 20.43 7.44 5.08
C ARG A 217 18.97 7.36 5.51
N VAL A 218 18.15 6.60 4.76
CA VAL A 218 16.72 6.39 5.11
C VAL A 218 16.59 5.57 6.39
N GLN A 219 17.47 4.58 6.63
CA GLN A 219 17.53 3.81 7.87
C GLN A 219 17.90 4.68 9.08
N GLU A 220 18.88 5.58 8.97
CA GLU A 220 19.24 6.50 10.05
C GLU A 220 18.07 7.42 10.41
N LYS A 221 17.43 8.01 9.40
CA LYS A 221 16.22 8.84 9.57
C LYS A 221 15.07 8.04 10.19
N ALA A 222 14.89 6.79 9.76
CA ALA A 222 13.90 5.86 10.31
C ALA A 222 14.16 5.59 11.81
N ARG A 223 15.39 5.30 12.23
CA ARG A 223 15.75 5.10 13.65
C ARG A 223 15.44 6.35 14.49
N ALA A 224 15.57 7.54 13.91
CA ALA A 224 15.20 8.78 14.57
C ALA A 224 13.68 9.03 14.63
N ASN A 225 12.85 8.24 13.97
CA ASN A 225 11.43 8.53 13.82
C ASN A 225 10.56 7.76 14.83
N THR A 226 10.59 8.16 16.11
CA THR A 226 9.92 7.46 17.23
C THR A 226 8.74 8.24 17.82
N SER A 227 7.79 7.53 18.45
CA SER A 227 6.70 8.15 19.22
C SER A 227 7.21 9.10 20.30
N GLY A 228 8.23 8.71 21.05
CA GLY A 228 8.86 9.55 22.08
C GLY A 228 9.40 10.88 21.55
N ARG A 229 10.15 10.86 20.43
CA ARG A 229 10.70 12.08 19.83
C ARG A 229 9.60 12.99 19.28
N PHE A 230 8.54 12.41 18.70
CA PHE A 230 7.37 13.18 18.27
C PHE A 230 6.65 13.82 19.46
N ALA A 231 6.33 13.05 20.50
CA ALA A 231 5.66 13.54 21.70
C ALA A 231 6.47 14.66 22.37
N ALA A 232 7.79 14.50 22.52
CA ALA A 232 8.65 15.53 23.12
C ALA A 232 8.63 16.87 22.35
N ARG A 233 8.49 16.84 21.02
CA ARG A 233 8.43 18.04 20.17
C ARG A 233 7.04 18.63 20.04
N SER A 234 6.00 17.81 20.16
CA SER A 234 4.63 18.18 19.81
C SER A 234 3.69 18.24 21.00
N THR A 235 4.19 18.09 22.24
CA THR A 235 3.39 18.17 23.46
C THR A 235 4.02 19.12 24.47
N ARG A 236 3.22 19.57 25.44
CA ARG A 236 3.64 20.32 26.62
C ARG A 236 3.05 19.70 27.87
N VAL A 237 3.75 19.84 29.00
CA VAL A 237 3.24 19.43 30.32
C VAL A 237 2.33 20.55 30.85
N LEU A 238 1.20 20.18 31.46
CA LEU A 238 0.27 21.08 32.15
C LEU A 238 0.52 21.08 33.66
N ASP A 239 -0.09 22.02 34.38
CA ASP A 239 0.12 22.20 35.82
C ASP A 239 -0.34 20.99 36.67
N ASP A 240 -1.29 20.21 36.14
CA ASP A 240 -1.78 18.96 36.74
C ASP A 240 -0.88 17.73 36.45
N GLY A 241 0.26 17.94 35.78
CA GLY A 241 1.20 16.88 35.39
C GLY A 241 0.81 16.11 34.14
N THR A 242 -0.35 16.39 33.53
CA THR A 242 -0.74 15.77 32.26
C THR A 242 0.07 16.35 31.09
N ARG A 243 0.09 15.64 29.96
CA ARG A 243 0.74 16.11 28.72
C ARG A 243 -0.32 16.31 27.65
N ARG A 244 -0.25 17.44 26.96
CA ARG A 244 -1.19 17.82 25.92
C ARG A 244 -0.47 18.20 24.63
N PHE A 245 -1.04 17.85 23.48
CA PHE A 245 -0.53 18.27 22.17
C PHE A 245 -0.56 19.79 22.01
N VAL A 246 0.50 20.32 21.40
CA VAL A 246 0.64 21.71 21.00
C VAL A 246 0.11 21.85 19.57
N ALA A 247 -0.79 22.81 19.34
CA ALA A 247 -1.35 23.05 18.01
C ALA A 247 -0.26 23.51 17.03
N ALA A 248 -0.24 22.93 15.84
CA ALA A 248 0.58 23.33 14.71
C ALA A 248 -0.26 23.26 13.42
N PRO A 249 -1.22 24.18 13.20
CA PRO A 249 -2.10 24.16 12.04
C PRO A 249 -1.33 24.32 10.71
N PRO A 250 -1.79 23.71 9.60
CA PRO A 250 -2.94 22.78 9.52
C PRO A 250 -2.58 21.35 9.94
N VAL A 251 -1.30 21.06 10.17
CA VAL A 251 -0.72 19.73 10.38
C VAL A 251 -1.31 19.05 11.61
N LEU A 252 -1.29 19.70 12.77
CA LEU A 252 -1.77 19.17 14.05
C LEU A 252 -2.72 20.18 14.69
N ARG A 253 -3.96 19.79 14.96
CA ARG A 253 -4.99 20.67 15.52
C ARG A 253 -5.56 20.07 16.79
N ARG A 254 -5.81 20.93 17.78
CA ARG A 254 -6.62 20.55 18.94
C ARG A 254 -8.06 20.35 18.50
N ILE A 255 -8.74 19.42 19.16
CA ILE A 255 -10.15 19.09 18.95
C ILE A 255 -10.95 19.36 20.23
N PRO A 256 -12.28 19.51 20.15
CA PRO A 256 -13.14 19.59 21.33
C PRO A 256 -12.97 18.36 22.23
N ASP A 257 -13.06 18.55 23.55
CA ASP A 257 -12.85 17.47 24.51
C ASP A 257 -13.87 16.33 24.36
N THR A 258 -15.08 16.63 23.86
CA THR A 258 -16.10 15.62 23.52
C THR A 258 -15.66 14.69 22.39
N GLU A 259 -15.01 15.25 21.35
CA GLU A 259 -14.46 14.47 20.24
C GLU A 259 -13.23 13.67 20.69
N ALA A 260 -12.35 14.27 21.50
CA ALA A 260 -11.21 13.58 22.09
C ALA A 260 -11.64 12.39 22.96
N ALA A 261 -12.67 12.57 23.80
CA ALA A 261 -13.22 11.51 24.62
C ALA A 261 -13.81 10.36 23.78
N ALA A 262 -14.53 10.68 22.71
CA ALA A 262 -15.07 9.66 21.80
C ALA A 262 -13.96 8.80 21.15
N VAL A 263 -12.87 9.44 20.70
CA VAL A 263 -11.70 8.71 20.17
C VAL A 263 -11.03 7.86 21.25
N ALA A 264 -10.85 8.40 22.46
CA ALA A 264 -10.23 7.65 23.56
C ALA A 264 -11.06 6.42 23.96
N VAL A 265 -12.38 6.56 24.11
CA VAL A 265 -13.30 5.45 24.45
C VAL A 265 -13.31 4.39 23.34
N SER A 266 -13.20 4.78 22.07
CA SER A 266 -13.11 3.83 20.95
C SER A 266 -11.93 2.85 21.07
N LEU A 267 -10.91 3.17 21.87
CA LEU A 267 -9.79 2.26 22.07
C LEU A 267 -10.20 0.96 22.79
N GLU A 268 -11.34 0.93 23.50
CA GLU A 268 -11.89 -0.28 24.11
C GLU A 268 -12.23 -1.34 23.06
N GLU A 269 -12.93 -0.97 21.98
CA GLU A 269 -13.20 -1.87 20.84
C GLU A 269 -11.89 -2.35 20.20
N TYR A 270 -10.93 -1.43 20.03
CA TYR A 270 -9.62 -1.74 19.44
C TYR A 270 -8.86 -2.80 20.22
N LEU A 271 -8.91 -2.79 21.56
CA LEU A 271 -8.26 -3.83 22.37
C LEU A 271 -8.76 -5.23 22.01
N GLY A 272 -10.04 -5.39 21.70
CA GLY A 272 -10.63 -6.64 21.24
C GLY A 272 -10.14 -7.13 19.87
N THR A 273 -9.40 -6.30 19.13
CA THR A 273 -8.85 -6.65 17.81
C THR A 273 -7.40 -7.12 17.86
N LEU A 274 -6.73 -6.93 19.01
CA LEU A 274 -5.33 -7.32 19.21
C LEU A 274 -5.21 -8.76 19.72
N PRO A 275 -4.06 -9.41 19.50
CA PRO A 275 -3.70 -10.63 20.23
C PRO A 275 -3.71 -10.40 21.74
N GLU A 276 -4.27 -11.35 22.51
CA GLU A 276 -4.44 -11.22 23.96
C GLU A 276 -3.11 -11.01 24.71
N ASP A 277 -2.00 -11.53 24.18
CA ASP A 277 -0.66 -11.35 24.74
C ASP A 277 -0.13 -9.91 24.68
N ARG A 278 -0.80 -9.01 23.94
CA ARG A 278 -0.48 -7.59 23.85
C ARG A 278 -1.25 -6.73 24.86
N LEU A 279 -2.35 -7.22 25.42
CA LEU A 279 -3.18 -6.42 26.34
C LEU A 279 -2.43 -5.97 27.61
N PRO A 280 -1.60 -6.82 28.26
CA PRO A 280 -0.85 -6.40 29.44
C PRO A 280 0.18 -5.29 29.17
N LEU A 281 0.64 -5.14 27.92
CA LEU A 281 1.53 -4.04 27.53
C LEU A 281 0.76 -2.71 27.49
N LEU A 282 -0.40 -2.69 26.84
CA LEU A 282 -1.23 -1.48 26.73
C LEU A 282 -1.81 -1.07 28.09
N ALA A 283 -2.14 -2.02 28.96
CA ALA A 283 -2.62 -1.76 30.32
C ALA A 283 -1.62 -0.97 31.20
N ARG A 284 -0.35 -0.87 30.79
CA ARG A 284 0.69 -0.07 31.48
C ARG A 284 0.75 1.38 31.03
N HIS A 285 -0.06 1.77 30.05
CA HIS A 285 -0.08 3.11 29.50
C HIS A 285 -1.41 3.80 29.81
N ALA A 286 -1.35 5.06 30.26
CA ALA A 286 -2.51 5.92 30.42
C ALA A 286 -2.72 6.76 29.15
N VAL A 287 -3.97 7.02 28.77
CA VAL A 287 -4.31 7.97 27.69
C VAL A 287 -4.27 9.40 28.24
N HIS A 288 -3.48 10.27 27.62
CA HIS A 288 -3.26 11.64 28.09
C HIS A 288 -3.97 12.70 27.23
N ASP A 289 -3.95 12.56 25.90
CA ASP A 289 -4.55 13.55 25.00
C ASP A 289 -4.84 12.99 23.61
N VAL A 290 -5.72 13.65 22.87
CA VAL A 290 -6.05 13.35 21.47
C VAL A 290 -5.99 14.62 20.63
N ALA A 291 -5.36 14.54 19.47
CA ALA A 291 -5.33 15.65 18.50
C ALA A 291 -5.63 15.19 17.08
N PHE A 292 -6.17 16.09 16.26
CA PHE A 292 -6.41 15.85 14.84
C PHE A 292 -5.13 16.08 14.02
N ARG A 293 -4.85 15.22 13.05
CA ARG A 293 -3.66 15.25 12.20
C ARG A 293 -4.03 15.14 10.71
N VAL A 294 -3.57 16.08 9.88
CA VAL A 294 -3.76 16.03 8.40
C VAL A 294 -2.70 15.14 7.72
N VAL A 295 -3.09 14.03 7.08
CA VAL A 295 -2.12 13.03 6.58
C VAL A 295 -2.08 12.86 5.06
N GLY A 296 -0.88 12.59 4.52
CA GLY A 296 -0.65 12.09 3.15
C GLY A 296 -1.04 13.04 2.00
N THR A 297 -1.00 12.54 0.76
CA THR A 297 -1.54 13.23 -0.44
C THR A 297 -2.91 12.63 -0.80
N GLY A 298 -3.00 11.30 -0.91
CA GLY A 298 -4.26 10.58 -1.19
C GLY A 298 -5.26 10.60 -0.01
N SER A 299 -4.78 10.63 1.23
CA SER A 299 -5.63 10.65 2.44
C SER A 299 -5.97 12.06 2.93
N VAL A 300 -5.60 13.13 2.22
CA VAL A 300 -6.00 14.50 2.64
C VAL A 300 -7.53 14.59 2.69
N GLY A 301 -8.04 15.14 3.78
CA GLY A 301 -9.48 15.24 4.01
C GLY A 301 -10.15 14.00 4.61
N THR A 302 -9.40 12.95 4.95
CA THR A 302 -9.92 11.90 5.86
C THR A 302 -9.65 12.28 7.32
N ARG A 303 -10.46 11.75 8.24
CA ARG A 303 -10.25 11.96 9.68
C ARG A 303 -9.06 11.13 10.14
N SER A 304 -8.09 11.76 10.80
CA SER A 304 -6.98 11.06 11.40
C SER A 304 -6.65 11.73 12.73
N TYR A 305 -6.59 10.92 13.78
CA TYR A 305 -6.26 11.35 15.13
C TYR A 305 -4.93 10.75 15.56
N VAL A 306 -4.25 11.45 16.47
CA VAL A 306 -3.13 10.92 17.24
C VAL A 306 -3.52 10.88 18.70
N VAL A 307 -3.29 9.74 19.36
CA VAL A 307 -3.58 9.52 20.78
C VAL A 307 -2.26 9.40 21.51
N LEU A 308 -2.02 10.28 22.48
CA LEU A 308 -0.85 10.24 23.35
C LEU A 308 -1.10 9.28 24.51
N LEU A 309 -0.24 8.29 24.66
CA LEU A 309 -0.20 7.44 25.84
C LEU A 309 1.14 7.53 26.56
N LEU A 310 1.14 7.57 27.88
CA LEU A 310 2.36 7.57 28.70
C LEU A 310 2.38 6.36 29.63
N ASP A 311 3.56 5.76 29.81
CA ASP A 311 3.77 4.74 30.83
C ASP A 311 4.08 5.34 32.22
N HIS A 312 4.31 4.48 33.22
CA HIS A 312 4.70 4.88 34.58
C HIS A 312 5.98 5.74 34.69
N ARG A 313 6.81 5.82 33.65
CA ARG A 313 8.02 6.66 33.58
C ARG A 313 7.81 7.93 32.75
N GLY A 314 6.61 8.13 32.19
CA GLY A 314 6.33 9.23 31.28
C GLY A 314 6.88 9.03 29.87
N GLU A 315 7.28 7.80 29.52
CA GLU A 315 7.71 7.44 28.17
C GLU A 315 6.49 7.36 27.25
N ALA A 316 6.59 7.98 26.08
CA ALA A 316 5.44 8.18 25.21
C ALA A 316 5.32 7.10 24.12
N LEU A 317 4.14 6.49 24.07
CA LEU A 317 3.60 5.76 22.93
C LEU A 317 2.55 6.64 22.27
N VAL A 318 2.57 6.75 20.93
CA VAL A 318 1.54 7.49 20.20
C VAL A 318 0.86 6.53 19.25
N LEU A 319 -0.46 6.41 19.35
CA LEU A 319 -1.28 5.68 18.39
C LEU A 319 -1.84 6.65 17.34
N GLN A 320 -2.01 6.15 16.12
CA GLN A 320 -2.76 6.83 15.08
C GLN A 320 -4.08 6.10 14.87
N VAL A 321 -5.18 6.83 14.94
CA VAL A 321 -6.54 6.36 14.63
C VAL A 321 -6.97 7.03 13.34
N LYS A 322 -6.90 6.32 12.21
CA LYS A 322 -7.11 6.86 10.85
C LYS A 322 -8.38 6.28 10.24
N GLU A 323 -9.25 7.15 9.73
CA GLU A 323 -10.50 6.76 9.05
C GLU A 323 -10.16 5.85 7.87
N ALA A 324 -10.79 4.68 7.85
CA ALA A 324 -10.71 3.74 6.76
C ALA A 324 -11.98 3.88 5.91
N ARG A 325 -11.83 4.03 4.61
CA ARG A 325 -12.95 4.21 3.68
C ARG A 325 -13.10 3.01 2.76
N PRO A 326 -14.26 2.80 2.13
CA PRO A 326 -14.40 1.82 1.07
C PRO A 326 -13.33 2.04 -0.01
N SER A 327 -12.70 0.96 -0.44
CA SER A 327 -11.68 1.06 -1.48
C SER A 327 -12.28 1.57 -2.79
N VAL A 328 -11.55 2.46 -3.45
CA VAL A 328 -11.88 2.98 -4.78
C VAL A 328 -11.84 1.90 -5.87
N LEU A 329 -11.24 0.73 -5.58
CA LEU A 329 -11.17 -0.39 -6.51
C LEU A 329 -12.44 -1.24 -6.52
N VAL A 330 -13.19 -1.24 -5.41
CA VAL A 330 -14.39 -2.08 -5.23
C VAL A 330 -15.39 -1.96 -6.40
N PRO A 331 -15.73 -0.77 -6.91
CA PRO A 331 -16.64 -0.63 -8.06
C PRO A 331 -16.16 -1.28 -9.36
N HIS A 332 -14.86 -1.61 -9.45
CA HIS A 332 -14.22 -2.14 -10.65
C HIS A 332 -13.99 -3.66 -10.56
N LEU A 333 -13.86 -4.23 -9.36
CA LEU A 333 -13.54 -5.65 -9.16
C LEU A 333 -14.61 -6.59 -9.75
N GLY A 334 -15.90 -6.29 -9.57
CA GLY A 334 -16.97 -7.11 -10.14
C GLY A 334 -16.93 -7.13 -11.67
N LYS A 335 -16.58 -6.01 -12.31
CA LYS A 335 -16.37 -5.91 -13.76
C LYS A 335 -15.11 -6.65 -14.22
N ALA A 336 -14.11 -6.78 -13.34
CA ALA A 336 -12.90 -7.57 -13.56
C ALA A 336 -13.10 -9.08 -13.37
N GLY A 337 -14.32 -9.54 -13.00
CA GLY A 337 -14.61 -10.95 -12.76
C GLY A 337 -14.19 -11.47 -11.39
N PHE A 338 -13.97 -10.57 -10.42
CA PHE A 338 -13.62 -10.92 -9.04
C PHE A 338 -14.81 -10.75 -8.11
N ASP A 339 -14.97 -11.71 -7.19
CA ASP A 339 -15.97 -11.62 -6.13
C ASP A 339 -15.63 -10.48 -5.17
N VAL A 340 -16.65 -9.65 -4.89
CA VAL A 340 -16.55 -8.54 -3.94
C VAL A 340 -17.36 -8.90 -2.69
N PRO A 341 -16.71 -9.47 -1.64
CA PRO A 341 -17.42 -9.80 -0.42
C PRO A 341 -17.89 -8.54 0.29
N GLU A 342 -19.01 -8.64 1.01
CA GLU A 342 -19.48 -7.58 1.88
C GLU A 342 -18.44 -7.28 2.97
N VAL A 343 -18.07 -6.00 3.09
CA VAL A 343 -17.09 -5.54 4.08
C VAL A 343 -17.84 -5.11 5.34
N SER A 344 -17.73 -5.91 6.40
CA SER A 344 -18.39 -5.60 7.68
C SER A 344 -17.81 -4.37 8.38
N HIS A 345 -16.53 -4.07 8.16
CA HIS A 345 -15.82 -2.93 8.75
C HIS A 345 -14.57 -2.57 7.94
N GLU A 346 -14.47 -1.36 7.41
CA GLU A 346 -13.36 -0.94 6.52
C GLU A 346 -11.99 -0.96 7.22
N GLY A 347 -11.92 -0.58 8.50
CA GLY A 347 -10.68 -0.69 9.28
C GLY A 347 -10.18 -2.14 9.39
N ARG A 348 -11.09 -3.12 9.46
CA ARG A 348 -10.74 -4.54 9.48
C ARG A 348 -10.23 -5.00 8.11
N ARG A 349 -10.84 -4.51 7.01
CA ARG A 349 -10.34 -4.80 5.65
C ARG A 349 -8.90 -4.36 5.51
N VAL A 350 -8.59 -3.11 5.86
CA VAL A 350 -7.24 -2.56 5.72
C VAL A 350 -6.24 -3.32 6.59
N VAL A 351 -6.55 -3.56 7.86
CA VAL A 351 -5.66 -4.25 8.80
C VAL A 351 -5.37 -5.69 8.36
N LEU A 352 -6.40 -6.45 7.96
CA LEU A 352 -6.22 -7.83 7.53
C LEU A 352 -5.55 -7.92 6.16
N GLY A 353 -5.81 -6.99 5.25
CA GLY A 353 -5.11 -6.90 3.98
C GLY A 353 -3.62 -6.62 4.17
N GLN A 354 -3.27 -5.67 5.04
CA GLN A 354 -1.88 -5.40 5.42
C GLN A 354 -1.19 -6.64 6.01
N LYS A 355 -1.84 -7.32 6.99
CA LYS A 355 -1.29 -8.55 7.59
C LYS A 355 -1.15 -9.72 6.61
N ARG A 356 -1.95 -9.74 5.54
CA ARG A 356 -1.82 -10.74 4.46
C ARG A 356 -0.65 -10.44 3.54
N MET A 357 -0.32 -9.18 3.32
CA MET A 357 0.72 -8.78 2.36
C MET A 357 2.11 -8.63 2.99
N GLN A 358 2.20 -8.38 4.29
CA GLN A 358 3.47 -8.20 5.00
C GLN A 358 3.86 -9.47 5.76
N VAL A 359 5.17 -9.78 5.78
CA VAL A 359 5.72 -10.85 6.65
C VAL A 359 5.67 -10.41 8.11
N VAL A 360 6.04 -9.15 8.34
CA VAL A 360 6.04 -8.51 9.65
C VAL A 360 5.23 -7.23 9.56
N SER A 361 4.18 -7.13 10.36
CA SER A 361 3.39 -5.91 10.53
C SER A 361 3.59 -5.33 11.93
N ASP A 362 3.13 -4.09 12.10
CA ASP A 362 3.02 -3.45 13.41
C ASP A 362 2.23 -4.34 14.39
N ASN A 363 2.82 -4.59 15.56
CA ASN A 363 2.24 -5.46 16.59
C ASN A 363 1.04 -4.83 17.31
N LEU A 364 0.82 -3.52 17.12
CA LEU A 364 -0.32 -2.74 17.60
C LEU A 364 -1.28 -2.39 16.45
N LEU A 365 -1.26 -3.16 15.36
CA LEU A 365 -2.18 -2.97 14.24
C LEU A 365 -3.55 -3.62 14.51
N GLY A 366 -4.57 -2.77 14.63
CA GLY A 366 -5.97 -3.13 14.89
C GLY A 366 -6.95 -2.11 14.30
N TRP A 367 -8.23 -2.18 14.67
CA TRP A 367 -9.28 -1.28 14.14
C TRP A 367 -10.30 -0.90 15.22
N THR A 368 -11.09 0.14 14.97
CA THR A 368 -12.16 0.60 15.87
C THR A 368 -13.21 1.43 15.14
N THR A 369 -14.35 1.68 15.77
CA THR A 369 -15.39 2.60 15.30
C THR A 369 -15.39 3.90 16.13
N VAL A 370 -15.35 5.06 15.46
CA VAL A 370 -15.51 6.37 16.13
C VAL A 370 -16.68 7.09 15.48
N GLY A 371 -17.72 7.41 16.26
CA GLY A 371 -18.90 8.12 15.74
C GLY A 371 -19.61 7.41 14.59
N GLY A 372 -19.63 6.07 14.60
CA GLY A 372 -20.21 5.24 13.54
C GLY A 372 -19.37 5.10 12.27
N LEU A 373 -18.18 5.71 12.23
CA LEU A 373 -17.25 5.59 11.10
C LEU A 373 -16.14 4.58 11.44
N PRO A 374 -15.69 3.76 10.47
CA PRO A 374 -14.64 2.77 10.69
C PRO A 374 -13.22 3.39 10.63
N PHE A 375 -12.35 2.96 11.54
CA PHE A 375 -10.95 3.41 11.65
C PHE A 375 -10.00 2.23 11.75
N GLN A 376 -8.80 2.40 11.21
CA GLN A 376 -7.64 1.59 11.58
C GLN A 376 -6.86 2.26 12.71
N VAL A 377 -6.25 1.45 13.57
CA VAL A 377 -5.38 1.87 14.66
C VAL A 377 -4.00 1.25 14.47
N ARG A 378 -2.96 2.06 14.56
CA ARG A 378 -1.56 1.62 14.45
C ARG A 378 -0.64 2.48 15.31
N GLN A 379 0.57 2.02 15.58
CA GLN A 379 1.59 2.85 16.21
C GLN A 379 2.00 3.99 15.28
N PHE A 380 1.88 5.23 15.77
CA PHE A 380 2.36 6.41 15.08
C PHE A 380 3.87 6.55 15.29
N ARG A 381 4.60 6.71 14.17
CA ARG A 381 6.06 6.90 14.17
C ARG A 381 6.77 5.67 14.79
N ASN A 382 6.47 4.49 14.25
CA ASN A 382 7.22 3.26 14.51
C ASN A 382 8.44 3.15 13.57
N ARG A 383 9.43 4.02 13.79
CA ARG A 383 10.67 4.08 13.01
C ARG A 383 10.45 4.22 11.50
N LYS A 384 9.45 5.01 11.11
CA LYS A 384 9.03 5.13 9.72
C LYS A 384 10.12 5.82 8.88
N GLY A 385 10.54 5.20 7.78
CA GLY A 385 11.35 5.80 6.72
C GLY A 385 10.69 5.56 5.37
N SER A 386 10.85 6.47 4.42
CA SER A 386 10.39 6.27 3.05
C SER A 386 11.45 6.82 2.11
N VAL A 387 11.62 6.16 0.98
CA VAL A 387 12.39 6.70 -0.15
C VAL A 387 11.46 7.62 -0.92
N ASP A 388 11.92 8.82 -1.27
CA ASP A 388 11.23 9.65 -2.25
C ASP A 388 11.77 9.31 -3.64
N PRO A 389 10.98 8.64 -4.51
CA PRO A 389 11.45 8.21 -5.81
C PRO A 389 11.83 9.36 -6.74
N ALA A 390 11.23 10.55 -6.55
CA ALA A 390 11.53 11.73 -7.37
C ALA A 390 12.84 12.42 -6.96
N GLU A 391 13.35 12.17 -5.75
CA GLU A 391 14.64 12.68 -5.27
C GLU A 391 15.79 11.68 -5.48
N LEU A 392 15.52 10.51 -6.07
CA LEU A 392 16.56 9.55 -6.41
C LEU A 392 17.45 10.10 -7.53
N ALA A 393 18.74 9.77 -7.46
CA ALA A 393 19.60 10.00 -8.60
C ALA A 393 19.12 9.16 -9.80
N THR A 394 19.28 9.68 -11.02
CA THR A 394 18.70 9.07 -12.22
C THR A 394 19.29 7.70 -12.55
N ASP A 395 20.41 7.31 -11.93
CA ASP A 395 21.08 6.02 -12.00
C ASP A 395 20.74 5.10 -10.81
N GLN A 396 19.88 5.52 -9.88
CA GLN A 396 19.40 4.71 -8.75
C GLN A 396 17.94 4.24 -8.94
N ILE A 397 17.26 4.71 -9.98
CA ILE A 397 15.84 4.45 -10.17
C ILE A 397 15.55 3.02 -10.62
N ASP A 398 16.45 2.43 -11.40
CA ASP A 398 16.41 1.04 -11.85
C ASP A 398 16.71 0.09 -10.69
N ASP A 399 17.72 0.37 -9.86
CA ASP A 399 17.97 -0.33 -8.59
C ASP A 399 16.71 -0.34 -7.71
N TYR A 400 16.11 0.84 -7.54
CA TYR A 400 14.88 0.99 -6.77
C TYR A 400 13.70 0.24 -7.39
N ALA A 401 13.60 0.23 -8.72
CA ALA A 401 12.59 -0.53 -9.45
C ALA A 401 12.74 -2.04 -9.22
N ARG A 402 13.96 -2.59 -9.29
CA ARG A 402 14.21 -4.01 -9.03
C ARG A 402 13.84 -4.38 -7.60
N MET A 403 14.23 -3.57 -6.61
CA MET A 403 13.86 -3.78 -5.21
C MET A 403 12.35 -3.75 -5.01
N THR A 404 11.65 -2.72 -5.48
CA THR A 404 10.19 -2.57 -5.29
C THR A 404 9.39 -3.66 -6.03
N GLY A 405 9.83 -4.07 -7.22
CA GLY A 405 9.25 -5.20 -7.95
C GLY A 405 9.38 -6.53 -7.20
N ALA A 406 10.54 -6.78 -6.57
CA ALA A 406 10.76 -7.97 -5.74
C ALA A 406 9.90 -7.95 -4.46
N LEU A 407 9.82 -6.80 -3.77
CA LEU A 407 8.96 -6.63 -2.60
C LEU A 407 7.48 -6.87 -2.91
N LEU A 408 7.00 -6.33 -4.04
CA LEU A 408 5.62 -6.56 -4.48
C LEU A 408 5.35 -8.03 -4.80
N ALA A 409 6.30 -8.73 -5.45
CA ALA A 409 6.17 -10.15 -5.73
C ALA A 409 6.06 -10.99 -4.44
N ARG A 410 6.87 -10.68 -3.43
CA ARG A 410 6.74 -11.33 -2.12
C ARG A 410 5.36 -11.08 -1.53
N ALA A 411 4.92 -9.82 -1.48
CA ALA A 411 3.64 -9.45 -0.88
C ALA A 411 2.46 -10.18 -1.53
N HIS A 412 2.44 -10.29 -2.86
CA HIS A 412 1.43 -11.07 -3.56
C HIS A 412 1.52 -12.57 -3.26
N SER A 413 2.72 -13.13 -3.06
CA SER A 413 2.92 -14.58 -2.88
C SER A 413 2.30 -15.14 -1.59
N HIS A 414 1.97 -14.29 -0.62
CA HIS A 414 1.26 -14.67 0.60
C HIS A 414 -0.21 -15.05 0.36
N SER A 415 -0.77 -14.66 -0.79
CA SER A 415 -2.18 -14.84 -1.11
C SER A 415 -2.42 -15.47 -2.48
N ALA A 416 -1.45 -15.36 -3.39
CA ALA A 416 -1.40 -16.08 -4.66
C ALA A 416 -0.31 -17.14 -4.63
N ASP A 417 -0.60 -18.36 -5.09
CA ASP A 417 0.43 -19.41 -5.18
C ASP A 417 1.55 -18.95 -6.13
N PRO A 418 2.80 -18.80 -5.67
CA PRO A 418 3.89 -18.31 -6.50
C PRO A 418 4.15 -19.23 -7.70
N ARG A 419 3.82 -20.53 -7.60
CA ARG A 419 3.95 -21.49 -8.71
C ARG A 419 2.98 -21.17 -9.84
N LEU A 420 1.78 -20.68 -9.52
CA LEU A 420 0.76 -20.27 -10.49
C LEU A 420 1.22 -19.03 -11.25
N VAL A 421 1.58 -17.97 -10.53
CA VAL A 421 2.07 -16.71 -11.12
C VAL A 421 3.35 -16.94 -11.92
N ALA A 422 4.33 -17.66 -11.37
CA ALA A 422 5.57 -18.01 -12.08
C ALA A 422 5.30 -18.87 -13.32
N GLY A 423 4.30 -19.76 -13.25
CA GLY A 423 3.78 -20.54 -14.37
C GLY A 423 3.29 -19.65 -15.50
N TYR A 424 2.56 -18.57 -15.19
CA TYR A 424 2.11 -17.58 -16.18
C TYR A 424 3.26 -16.74 -16.74
N CYS A 425 4.01 -16.05 -15.87
CA CYS A 425 5.07 -15.12 -16.28
C CYS A 425 6.18 -15.81 -17.09
N GLY A 426 6.61 -17.02 -16.70
CA GLY A 426 7.58 -17.78 -17.47
C GLY A 426 9.04 -17.30 -17.35
N LYS A 427 9.86 -17.68 -18.34
CA LYS A 427 11.31 -17.44 -18.39
C LYS A 427 11.72 -16.22 -19.22
N SER A 428 10.96 -15.90 -20.26
CA SER A 428 11.24 -14.77 -21.14
C SER A 428 10.86 -13.44 -20.49
N GLU A 429 11.39 -12.37 -21.05
CA GLU A 429 11.12 -10.97 -20.67
C GLU A 429 9.89 -10.39 -21.38
N GLU A 430 9.13 -11.21 -22.11
CA GLU A 430 7.97 -10.75 -22.88
C GLU A 430 6.89 -10.05 -22.02
N LEU A 431 6.69 -10.51 -20.78
CA LEU A 431 5.81 -9.80 -19.84
C LEU A 431 6.43 -8.47 -19.40
N ASP A 432 7.74 -8.48 -19.14
CA ASP A 432 8.49 -7.34 -18.62
C ASP A 432 8.45 -6.20 -19.64
N GLU A 433 8.69 -6.51 -20.92
CA GLU A 433 8.57 -5.59 -22.05
C GLU A 433 7.15 -5.08 -22.26
N ALA A 434 6.15 -5.95 -22.10
CA ALA A 434 4.75 -5.56 -22.24
C ALA A 434 4.33 -4.59 -21.13
N VAL A 435 4.68 -4.89 -19.88
CA VAL A 435 4.39 -4.00 -18.74
C VAL A 435 5.14 -2.67 -18.86
N ALA A 436 6.39 -2.67 -19.36
CA ALA A 436 7.13 -1.44 -19.60
C ALA A 436 6.45 -0.55 -20.66
N SER A 437 6.00 -1.13 -21.78
CA SER A 437 5.26 -0.40 -22.81
C SER A 437 3.93 0.16 -22.29
N PHE A 438 3.19 -0.64 -21.53
CA PHE A 438 1.97 -0.17 -20.84
C PHE A 438 2.28 0.97 -19.88
N ALA A 439 3.35 0.86 -19.09
CA ALA A 439 3.70 1.82 -18.07
C ALA A 439 3.97 3.21 -18.66
N VAL A 440 4.69 3.27 -19.79
CA VAL A 440 4.92 4.51 -20.54
C VAL A 440 3.62 5.09 -21.07
N ALA A 441 2.78 4.30 -21.75
CA ALA A 441 1.51 4.78 -22.29
C ALA A 441 0.55 5.29 -21.19
N CYS A 442 0.53 4.61 -20.04
CA CYS A 442 -0.27 5.01 -18.88
C CYS A 442 0.32 6.26 -18.19
N ALA A 443 1.65 6.43 -18.19
CA ALA A 443 2.30 7.63 -17.68
C ALA A 443 1.93 8.84 -18.54
N ASP A 444 2.00 8.72 -19.87
CA ASP A 444 1.58 9.78 -20.80
C ASP A 444 0.11 10.18 -20.61
N ARG A 445 -0.78 9.19 -20.41
CA ARG A 445 -2.19 9.46 -20.08
C ARG A 445 -2.34 10.17 -18.73
N THR A 446 -1.56 9.77 -17.73
CA THR A 446 -1.59 10.38 -16.40
C THR A 446 -1.11 11.83 -16.44
N GLU A 447 -0.08 12.14 -17.23
CA GLU A 447 0.40 13.50 -17.46
C GLU A 447 -0.65 14.36 -18.17
N ALA A 448 -1.35 13.79 -19.16
CA ALA A 448 -2.46 14.48 -19.83
C ALA A 448 -3.65 14.76 -18.88
N ASP A 449 -4.00 13.80 -18.00
CA ASP A 449 -5.01 14.00 -16.97
C ASP A 449 -4.59 15.04 -15.92
N HIS A 450 -3.31 15.02 -15.52
CA HIS A 450 -2.74 16.03 -14.63
C HIS A 450 -2.79 17.43 -15.26
N ALA A 451 -2.42 17.56 -16.54
CA ALA A 451 -2.51 18.84 -17.26
C ALA A 451 -3.95 19.37 -17.36
N GLU A 452 -4.93 18.48 -17.50
CA GLU A 452 -6.35 18.83 -17.43
C GLU A 452 -6.74 19.38 -16.05
N LEU A 453 -6.33 18.70 -14.97
CA LEU A 453 -6.55 19.17 -13.60
C LEU A 453 -5.92 20.54 -13.35
N VAL A 454 -4.65 20.72 -13.76
CA VAL A 454 -3.92 21.99 -13.62
C VAL A 454 -4.62 23.11 -14.38
N THR A 455 -5.11 22.83 -15.58
CA THR A 455 -5.88 23.78 -16.38
C THR A 455 -7.17 24.18 -15.68
N ALA A 456 -7.90 23.21 -15.12
CA ALA A 456 -9.12 23.44 -14.36
C ALA A 456 -8.89 24.29 -13.10
N VAL A 457 -7.78 24.07 -12.40
CA VAL A 457 -7.37 24.89 -11.25
C VAL A 457 -7.06 26.33 -11.68
N ARG A 458 -6.30 26.50 -12.78
CA ARG A 458 -5.95 27.82 -13.31
C ARG A 458 -7.20 28.61 -13.76
N GLU A 459 -8.20 27.92 -14.31
CA GLU A 459 -9.46 28.49 -14.76
C GLU A 459 -10.46 28.72 -13.60
N GLY A 460 -10.14 28.32 -12.38
CA GLY A 460 -11.02 28.47 -11.22
C GLY A 460 -12.20 27.50 -11.19
N ARG A 461 -12.20 26.46 -12.04
CA ARG A 461 -13.22 25.40 -12.04
C ARG A 461 -13.10 24.48 -10.82
N VAL A 462 -11.88 24.32 -10.30
CA VAL A 462 -11.60 23.51 -9.11
C VAL A 462 -10.75 24.33 -8.13
N ALA A 463 -11.20 24.40 -6.87
CA ALA A 463 -10.43 25.09 -5.83
C ALA A 463 -9.17 24.28 -5.45
N ALA A 464 -8.02 24.95 -5.38
CA ALA A 464 -6.75 24.37 -4.96
C ALA A 464 -5.93 25.35 -4.12
N GLU A 465 -5.21 24.84 -3.12
CA GLU A 465 -4.14 25.57 -2.44
C GLU A 465 -2.88 25.43 -3.30
N GLN A 466 -2.20 26.53 -3.64
CA GLN A 466 -1.02 26.50 -4.52
C GLN A 466 0.28 26.45 -3.70
N GLY A 467 1.30 25.74 -4.21
CA GLY A 467 2.63 25.67 -3.59
C GLY A 467 2.75 24.71 -2.40
N VAL A 468 1.96 23.62 -2.37
CA VAL A 468 1.79 22.69 -1.24
C VAL A 468 2.03 21.22 -1.55
#